data_AF-A0A378F834-F1
#
_entry.id   AF-A0A378F834-F1
#
_cell.length_a   1.000
_cell.length_b   1.000
_cell.length_c   1.000
_cell.angle_alpha   90.00
_cell.angle_beta   90.00
_cell.angle_gamma   90.00
#
_symmetry.space_group_name_H-M   'P 1'
#
loop_
_entity.id
_entity.type
_entity.pdbx_description
1 polymer ?
#
loop_
_entity_poly.entity_id
_entity_poly.type
_entity_poly.pdbx_seq_one_letter_code
_entity_poly.pdbx_strand_id
1 'polypeptide(L)' 'MPDINPQNIKELRALVEHQLQYTLCVSLNKATHGDIFNAVALAIRHFQQDHFC' A
#
# COMPACT_ATOMS: atom_id res chain seq x y z
N MET A 1 -18.59 1.74 -14.21
CA MET A 1 -17.80 2.08 -13.01
C MET A 1 -16.87 0.90 -12.76
N PRO A 2 -15.60 1.08 -12.39
CA PRO A 2 -14.76 -0.07 -12.08
C PRO A 2 -15.40 -0.83 -10.92
N ASP A 3 -15.58 -2.13 -11.06
CA ASP A 3 -16.08 -2.98 -9.97
C ASP A 3 -14.99 -3.06 -8.89
N ILE A 4 -15.10 -2.19 -7.90
CA ILE A 4 -14.17 -2.16 -6.78
C ILE A 4 -14.52 -3.35 -5.87
N ASN A 5 -13.77 -4.44 -5.98
CA ASN A 5 -13.89 -5.57 -5.09
C ASN A 5 -13.49 -5.16 -3.65
N PRO A 6 -14.39 -5.24 -2.65
CA PRO A 6 -14.08 -4.89 -1.26
C PRO A 6 -12.93 -5.70 -0.66
N GLN A 7 -12.72 -6.93 -1.15
CA GLN A 7 -11.61 -7.78 -0.74
C GLN A 7 -10.26 -7.17 -1.17
N ASN A 8 -10.18 -6.69 -2.40
CA ASN A 8 -8.97 -6.04 -2.95
C ASN A 8 -8.63 -4.75 -2.18
N ILE A 9 -9.63 -4.01 -1.69
CA ILE A 9 -9.38 -2.81 -0.87
C ILE A 9 -8.76 -3.18 0.48
N LYS A 10 -9.24 -4.25 1.13
CA LYS A 10 -8.69 -4.71 2.41
C LYS A 10 -7.25 -5.19 2.25
N GLU A 11 -6.97 -5.93 1.18
CA GLU A 11 -5.64 -6.40 0.85
C GLU A 11 -4.69 -5.23 0.53
N LEU A 12 -5.15 -4.26 -0.27
CA LEU A 12 -4.38 -3.04 -0.54
C LEU A 12 -4.06 -2.29 0.76
N ARG A 13 -5.04 -2.13 1.66
CA ARG A 13 -4.80 -1.48 2.96
C ARG A 13 -3.73 -2.22 3.77
N ALA A 14 -3.84 -3.54 3.90
CA ALA A 14 -2.88 -4.34 4.65
C ALA A 14 -1.46 -4.21 4.06
N LEU A 15 -1.36 -4.18 2.73
CA LEU A 15 -0.10 -3.98 2.04
C LEU A 15 0.48 -2.59 2.30
N VAL A 16 -0.34 -1.54 2.24
CA VAL A 16 0.08 -0.16 2.55
C VAL A 16 0.57 -0.04 3.98
N GLU A 17 -0.15 -0.62 4.95
CA GLU A 17 0.27 -0.65 6.35
C GLU A 17 1.59 -1.39 6.54
N HIS A 18 1.79 -2.51 5.82
CA HIS A 18 3.05 -3.25 5.82
C HIS A 18 4.21 -2.42 5.26
N GLN A 19 4.04 -1.77 4.10
CA GLN A 19 5.08 -0.92 3.49
C GLN A 19 5.43 0.27 4.38
N LEU A 20 4.42 0.89 4.99
CA LEU A 20 4.63 2.01 5.90
C LEU A 20 5.46 1.58 7.13
N GLN A 21 5.09 0.45 7.75
CA GLN A 21 5.74 -0.03 8.96
C GLN A 21 7.13 -0.62 8.71
N TYR A 22 7.29 -1.45 7.68
CA TYR A 22 8.49 -2.26 7.50
C TYR A 22 9.45 -1.74 6.43
N THR A 23 8.98 -0.94 5.48
CA THR A 23 9.84 -0.36 4.44
C THR A 23 10.20 1.09 4.73
N LEU A 24 9.22 1.87 5.20
CA LEU A 24 9.46 3.27 5.58
C LEU A 24 9.82 3.43 7.06
N CYS A 25 9.65 2.39 7.88
CA CYS A 25 9.90 2.43 9.33
C CYS A 25 9.08 3.50 10.07
N VAL A 26 7.88 3.79 9.58
CA VAL A 26 6.98 4.81 10.12
C VAL A 26 5.71 4.14 10.65
N SER A 27 5.29 4.51 11.86
CA SER A 27 3.99 4.09 12.37
C SER A 27 2.88 4.97 11.82
N LEU A 28 1.70 4.37 11.56
CA LEU A 28 0.54 5.09 11.01
C LEU A 28 0.22 6.40 11.75
N ASN A 29 0.31 6.36 13.08
CA ASN A 29 0.01 7.52 13.94
C ASN A 29 1.05 8.65 13.86
N LYS A 30 2.21 8.40 13.24
CA LYS A 30 3.29 9.36 13.02
C LYS A 30 3.54 9.65 11.54
N ALA A 31 2.75 9.03 10.66
CA ALA A 31 2.94 9.15 9.23
C ALA A 31 2.52 10.52 8.72
N THR A 32 3.40 11.15 7.96
CA THR A 32 3.05 12.33 7.18
C THR A 32 2.27 11.90 5.92
N HIS A 33 1.62 12.87 5.27
CA HIS A 33 0.99 12.62 3.96
C HIS A 33 1.99 12.08 2.93
N GLY A 34 3.27 12.49 3.01
CA GLY A 34 4.33 11.98 2.14
C GLY A 34 4.66 10.51 2.40
N ASP A 35 4.69 10.09 3.67
CA ASP A 35 4.93 8.69 4.04
C ASP A 35 3.80 7.78 3.57
N ILE A 36 2.55 8.23 3.72
CA ILE A 36 1.37 7.52 3.23
C ILE A 36 1.42 7.39 1.71
N PHE A 37 1.74 8.47 0.99
CA PHE A 37 1.89 8.43 -0.47
C PHE A 37 2.96 7.43 -0.90
N ASN A 38 4.14 7.47 -0.27
CA ASN A 38 5.23 6.55 -0.59
C ASN A 38 4.85 5.08 -0.30
N ALA A 39 4.16 4.81 0.81
CA ALA A 39 3.67 3.48 1.14
C ALA A 39 2.65 2.96 0.11
N VAL A 40 1.74 3.82 -0.35
CA VAL A 40 0.79 3.50 -1.44
C VAL A 40 1.51 3.25 -2.76
N ALA A 41 2.51 4.06 -3.11
CA ALA A 41 3.31 3.86 -4.32
C ALA A 41 4.05 2.52 -4.30
N LEU A 42 4.64 2.15 -3.15
CA LEU A 42 5.27 0.84 -2.94
C LEU A 42 4.28 -0.32 -3.05
N ALA A 43 3.09 -0.16 -2.47
CA ALA A 43 2.01 -1.14 -2.56
C ALA A 43 1.56 -1.35 -4.02
N ILE A 44 1.35 -0.29 -4.79
CA ILE A 44 0.99 -0.39 -6.22
C ILE A 44 2.11 -1.04 -7.02
N ARG A 45 3.38 -0.68 -6.76
CA ARG A 45 4.53 -1.30 -7.43
C ARG A 45 4.55 -2.82 -7.19
N HIS A 46 4.24 -3.29 -5.98
CA HIS A 46 4.18 -4.72 -5.68
C HIS A 46 3.16 -5.46 -6.56
N PHE A 47 1.93 -4.93 -6.68
CA PHE A 47 0.92 -5.50 -7.58
C PHE A 47 1.34 -5.51 -9.05
N GLN A 48 2.05 -4.47 -9.49
CA GLN A 48 2.58 -4.42 -10.85
C GLN A 48 3.64 -5.50 -11.05
N GLN A 49 4.58 -5.67 -10.12
CA GLN A 49 5.67 -6.65 -10.23
C GLN A 49 5.17 -8.11 -10.21
N ASP A 50 4.14 -8.43 -9.43
CA ASP A 50 3.54 -9.77 -9.40
C ASP A 50 2.87 -10.15 -10.74
N HIS A 51 2.46 -9.16 -11.54
CA HIS A 51 1.88 -9.38 -12.87
C HIS A 51 2.93 -9.51 -14.00
N PHE A 52 4.23 -9.36 -13.71
CA PHE A 52 5.32 -9.44 -14.69
C PHE A 52 6.19 -10.70 -14.56
N CYS A 53 5.79 -11.70 -13.78
CA CYS A 53 6.48 -12.99 -13.67
C CYS A 53 5.84 -14.07 -14.56
#